data_AF-A0A9X2QIK0-F1
#
_entry.id   AF-A0A9X2QIK0-F1
#
_cell.length_a   1.000
_cell.length_b   1.000
_cell.length_c   1.000
_cell.angle_alpha   90.00
_cell.angle_beta   90.00
_cell.angle_gamma   90.00
#
_symmetry.space_group_name_H-M   'P 1'
#
loop_
_entity.id
_entity.type
_entity.pdbx_description
1 polymer ?
#
loop_
_entity_poly.entity_id
_entity_poly.type
_entity_poly.pdbx_seq_one_letter_code
_entity_poly.pdbx_strand_id
1 'polypeptide(L)'
;MHAVSVHRSADVQGELTYWRDQHRRGQLGYHPFDGIPEGTVRAVCEAYNAQPDLTEPQAIKAVREALCLTPGSTNAALADWLAPRCLRHLRSA
;
A
#
# COMPACT_ATOMS: atom_id res chain seq x y z
N MET A 1 29.39 -7.89 -10.74
CA MET A 1 28.61 -8.25 -9.53
C MET A 1 27.17 -7.90 -9.81
N HIS A 2 26.31 -8.89 -10.08
CA HIS A 2 24.87 -8.65 -10.06
C HIS A 2 24.46 -8.59 -8.60
N ALA A 3 23.99 -7.42 -8.14
CA ALA A 3 23.35 -7.31 -6.84
C ALA A 3 22.14 -8.25 -6.87
N VAL A 4 22.28 -9.41 -6.22
CA VAL A 4 21.14 -10.26 -5.93
C VAL A 4 20.34 -9.48 -4.89
N SER A 5 19.37 -8.71 -5.36
CA SER A 5 18.36 -8.12 -4.47
C SER A 5 17.67 -9.28 -3.78
N VAL A 6 18.06 -9.54 -2.54
CA VAL A 6 17.38 -10.49 -1.66
C VAL A 6 15.95 -9.99 -1.59
N HIS A 7 15.04 -10.72 -2.23
CA HIS A 7 13.66 -10.30 -2.28
C HIS A 7 13.07 -10.46 -0.88
N ARG A 8 13.02 -9.36 -0.13
CA ARG A 8 12.46 -9.33 1.22
C ARG A 8 10.95 -9.28 1.08
N SER A 9 10.28 -10.35 1.47
CA SER A 9 8.83 -10.35 1.55
C SER A 9 8.35 -9.18 2.42
N ALA A 10 7.30 -8.50 1.97
CA ALA A 10 6.66 -7.43 2.71
C ALA A 10 6.17 -7.95 4.06
N ASP A 11 6.68 -7.38 5.15
CA ASP A 11 6.13 -7.57 6.49
C ASP A 11 4.85 -6.75 6.62
N VAL A 12 3.72 -7.42 6.40
CA VAL A 12 2.38 -6.81 6.44
C VAL A 12 2.11 -6.16 7.80
N GLN A 13 2.57 -6.76 8.91
CA GLN A 13 2.32 -6.21 10.26
C GLN A 13 3.21 -5.00 10.55
N GLY A 14 4.46 -5.03 10.09
CA GLY A 14 5.36 -3.88 10.13
C GLY A 14 4.80 -2.69 9.36
N GLU A 15 4.34 -2.91 8.12
CA GLU A 15 3.73 -1.87 7.30
C GLU A 15 2.45 -1.31 7.93
N LEU A 16 1.56 -2.17 8.42
CA LEU A 16 0.34 -1.71 9.11
C LEU A 16 0.67 -0.87 10.34
N THR A 17 1.68 -1.25 11.11
CA THR A 17 2.14 -0.49 12.27
C THR A 17 2.68 0.88 11.86
N TYR A 18 3.53 0.92 10.84
CA TYR A 18 4.08 2.17 10.30
C TYR A 18 2.97 3.10 9.81
N TRP A 19 2.07 2.61 8.95
CA TRP A 19 1.00 3.43 8.37
C TRP A 19 -0.04 3.87 9.41
N ARG A 20 -0.27 3.06 10.45
CA ARG A 20 -1.09 3.44 11.61
C ARG A 20 -0.43 4.57 12.42
N ASP A 21 0.89 4.58 12.56
CA ASP A 21 1.61 5.70 13.17
C ASP A 21 1.56 6.96 12.30
N GLN A 22 1.73 6.84 10.98
CA GLN A 22 1.56 7.97 10.05
C GLN A 22 0.15 8.56 10.10
N HIS A 23 -0.88 7.71 10.24
CA HIS A 23 -2.25 8.14 10.45
C HIS A 23 -2.39 8.96 11.74
N ARG A 24 -1.83 8.48 12.86
CA ARG A 24 -1.85 9.21 14.15
C ARG A 24 -1.16 10.58 14.07
N ARG A 25 -0.19 10.74 13.17
CA ARG A 25 0.48 12.02 12.88
C ARG A 25 -0.31 12.93 11.93
N GLY A 26 -1.51 12.52 11.49
CA GLY A 26 -2.39 13.31 10.63
C GLY A 26 -2.10 13.22 9.13
N GLN A 27 -1.18 12.35 8.70
CA GLN A 27 -0.76 12.27 7.29
C GLN A 27 -1.84 11.68 6.36
N LEU A 28 -2.81 10.96 6.92
CA LEU A 28 -3.92 10.32 6.20
C LEU A 28 -5.24 11.11 6.31
N GLY A 29 -5.21 12.32 6.89
CA GLY A 29 -6.39 13.14 7.11
C GLY A 29 -7.32 12.58 8.20
N TYR A 30 -8.62 12.83 8.07
CA TYR A 30 -9.65 12.44 9.05
C TYR A 30 -10.23 11.03 8.83
N HIS A 31 -9.72 10.28 7.87
CA HIS A 31 -10.27 8.97 7.52
C HIS A 31 -9.83 7.91 8.54
N PRO A 32 -10.75 7.14 9.15
CA PRO A 32 -10.37 6.09 10.08
C PRO A 32 -9.46 5.07 9.39
N PHE A 33 -8.44 4.61 10.12
CA PHE A 33 -7.44 3.68 9.59
C PHE A 33 -8.01 2.29 9.30
N ASP A 34 -8.93 1.80 10.15
CA ASP A 34 -9.47 0.44 10.17
C ASP A 34 -10.51 0.18 9.05
N GLY A 35 -10.18 0.60 7.83
CA GLY A 35 -11.02 0.49 6.63
C GLY A 35 -10.18 0.52 5.36
N ILE A 36 -10.38 1.55 4.53
CA ILE A 36 -9.66 1.71 3.26
C ILE A 36 -8.14 1.81 3.45
N PRO A 37 -7.60 2.57 4.43
CA PRO A 37 -6.15 2.64 4.63
C PRO A 37 -5.53 1.27 4.94
N GLU A 38 -6.07 0.55 5.93
CA GLU A 38 -5.60 -0.80 6.28
C GLU A 38 -5.72 -1.78 5.10
N GLY A 39 -6.88 -1.81 4.43
CA GLY A 39 -7.09 -2.65 3.26
C GLY A 39 -6.11 -2.35 2.12
N THR A 40 -5.80 -1.07 1.91
CA THR A 40 -4.83 -0.63 0.90
C THR A 40 -3.43 -1.13 1.22
N VAL A 41 -2.98 -0.97 2.47
CA VAL A 41 -1.65 -1.44 2.90
C VAL A 41 -1.52 -2.95 2.68
N ARG A 42 -2.52 -3.74 3.09
CA ARG A 42 -2.52 -5.20 2.89
C ARG A 42 -2.48 -5.59 1.42
N ALA A 43 -3.35 -4.99 0.60
CA ALA A 43 -3.41 -5.27 -0.82
C ALA A 43 -2.11 -4.90 -1.56
N VAL A 44 -1.43 -3.81 -1.18
CA VAL A 44 -0.11 -3.48 -1.74
C VAL A 44 0.95 -4.50 -1.32
N CYS A 45 0.96 -4.92 -0.05
CA CYS A 45 1.91 -5.93 0.42
C CYS A 45 1.71 -7.27 -0.30
N GLU A 46 0.46 -7.71 -0.48
CA GLU A 46 0.12 -8.92 -1.23
C GLU A 46 0.56 -8.80 -2.69
N ALA A 47 0.25 -7.69 -3.35
CA ALA A 47 0.66 -7.43 -4.73
C ALA A 47 2.19 -7.40 -4.88
N TYR A 48 2.91 -6.81 -3.91
CA TYR A 48 4.37 -6.76 -3.90
C TYR A 48 5.00 -8.14 -3.69
N ASN A 49 4.46 -8.93 -2.76
CA ASN A 49 4.90 -10.31 -2.53
C ASN A 49 4.66 -11.21 -3.74
N ALA A 50 3.57 -11.00 -4.48
CA ALA A 50 3.28 -11.72 -5.72
C ALA A 50 4.14 -11.23 -6.90
N GLN A 51 4.39 -9.92 -6.99
CA GLN A 51 5.16 -9.28 -8.04
C GLN A 51 6.12 -8.21 -7.48
N PRO A 52 7.37 -8.58 -7.17
CA PRO A 52 8.43 -7.68 -6.70
C PRO A 52 8.58 -6.36 -7.49
N ASP A 53 8.51 -6.50 -8.81
CA ASP A 53 8.77 -5.44 -9.76
C ASP A 53 7.52 -4.65 -10.14
N LEU A 54 6.43 -4.76 -9.36
CA LEU A 54 5.19 -4.07 -9.71
C LEU A 54 5.37 -2.55 -9.76
N THR A 55 4.77 -1.92 -10.74
CA THR A 55 4.81 -0.47 -10.90
C THR A 55 3.74 0.20 -10.04
N GLU A 56 3.87 1.50 -9.78
CA GLU A 56 2.85 2.25 -9.03
C GLU A 56 1.44 2.16 -9.66
N PRO A 57 1.27 2.24 -10.99
CA PRO A 57 -0.05 2.02 -11.61
C PRO A 57 -0.59 0.61 -11.40
N GLN A 58 0.28 -0.41 -11.40
CA GLN A 58 -0.12 -1.78 -11.07
C GLN A 58 -0.55 -1.91 -9.61
N ALA A 59 0.08 -1.17 -8.69
CA ALA A 59 -0.27 -1.18 -7.28
C ALA A 59 -1.66 -0.59 -7.06
N ILE A 60 -1.92 0.56 -7.68
CA ILE A 60 -3.23 1.22 -7.66
C ILE A 60 -4.29 0.29 -8.23
N LYS A 61 -4.02 -0.34 -9.38
CA LYS A 61 -4.95 -1.29 -10.00
C LYS A 61 -5.25 -2.47 -9.06
N ALA A 62 -4.22 -3.11 -8.52
CA ALA A 62 -4.37 -4.26 -7.61
C ALA A 62 -5.18 -3.90 -6.36
N VAL A 63 -4.94 -2.73 -5.76
CA VAL A 63 -5.71 -2.25 -4.59
C VAL A 63 -7.17 -2.00 -4.95
N ARG A 64 -7.44 -1.32 -6.07
CA ARG A 64 -8.82 -1.06 -6.52
C ARG A 64 -9.58 -2.35 -6.77
N GLU A 65 -8.94 -3.35 -7.37
CA GLU A 65 -9.52 -4.67 -7.62
C GLU A 65 -9.77 -5.42 -6.30
N ALA A 66 -8.77 -5.49 -5.42
CA ALA A 66 -8.85 -6.19 -4.14
C ALA A 66 -9.93 -5.61 -3.21
N LEU A 67 -10.10 -4.28 -3.21
CA LEU A 67 -11.09 -3.60 -2.37
C LEU A 67 -12.40 -3.29 -3.11
N CYS A 68 -12.55 -3.73 -4.36
CA CYS A 68 -13.72 -3.48 -5.22
C CYS A 68 -14.15 -2.00 -5.22
N LEU A 69 -13.18 -1.09 -5.35
CA LEU A 69 -13.45 0.34 -5.23
C LEU A 69 -14.12 0.89 -6.49
N THR A 70 -15.22 1.61 -6.29
CA THR A 70 -15.87 2.34 -7.37
C THR A 70 -14.98 3.50 -7.84
N PRO A 71 -14.65 3.59 -9.14
CA PRO A 71 -13.88 4.71 -9.68
C PRO A 71 -14.53 6.06 -9.34
N GLY A 72 -13.72 7.03 -8.93
CA GLY A 72 -14.19 8.37 -8.57
C GLY A 72 -14.79 8.51 -7.16
N SER A 73 -14.89 7.42 -6.39
CA SER A 73 -15.27 7.50 -4.97
C SER A 73 -14.15 8.09 -4.11
N THR A 74 -14.50 8.68 -2.97
CA THR A 74 -13.51 9.14 -1.96
C THR A 74 -12.59 8.01 -1.52
N ASN A 75 -13.12 6.79 -1.42
CA ASN A 75 -12.36 5.60 -1.06
C ASN A 75 -11.34 5.24 -2.16
N ALA A 76 -11.72 5.32 -3.43
CA ALA A 76 -10.79 5.15 -4.54
C ALA A 76 -9.69 6.22 -4.52
N ALA A 77 -10.04 7.50 -4.34
CA ALA A 77 -9.05 8.58 -4.28
C ALA A 77 -8.06 8.40 -3.11
N LEU A 78 -8.53 7.96 -1.95
CA LEU A 78 -7.68 7.67 -0.79
C LEU A 78 -6.75 6.49 -1.06
N ALA A 79 -7.27 5.39 -1.61
CA ALA A 79 -6.49 4.21 -1.98
C ALA A 79 -5.43 4.54 -3.05
N ASP A 80 -5.79 5.32 -4.08
CA ASP A 80 -4.88 5.75 -5.13
C ASP A 80 -3.75 6.64 -4.61
N TRP A 81 -4.05 7.45 -3.60
CA TRP A 81 -3.05 8.27 -2.93
C TRP A 81 -2.12 7.41 -2.07
N LEU A 82 -2.64 6.41 -1.36
CA LEU A 82 -1.87 5.61 -0.42
C LEU A 82 -1.04 4.50 -1.11
N ALA A 83 -1.59 3.83 -2.14
CA ALA A 83 -0.97 2.65 -2.74
C ALA A 83 0.46 2.88 -3.27
N PRO A 84 0.76 3.96 -4.02
CA PRO A 84 2.13 4.26 -4.47
C PRO A 84 3.08 4.56 -3.30
N ARG A 85 2.57 5.16 -2.22
CA ARG A 85 3.38 5.48 -1.04
C ARG A 85 3.76 4.23 -0.26
N CYS A 86 2.84 3.29 -0.10
CA CYS A 86 3.13 1.98 0.48
C CYS A 86 4.20 1.25 -0.35
N LEU A 87 4.06 1.22 -1.68
CA LEU A 87 5.04 0.57 -2.56
C LEU A 87 6.44 1.20 -2.47
N ARG A 88 6.53 2.53 -2.43
CA ARG A 88 7.81 3.23 -2.25
C ARG A 88 8.44 2.94 -0.89
N HIS A 89 7.62 2.88 0.16
CA HIS A 89 8.11 2.56 1.50
C HIS A 89 8.68 1.14 1.54
N LEU A 90 7.94 0.15 1.04
CA LEU A 90 8.37 -1.25 0.94
C LEU A 90 9.70 -1.40 0.19
N ARG A 91 9.92 -0.61 -0.86
CA ARG A 91 11.19 -0.63 -1.63
C ARG A 91 12.36 0.04 -0.93
N SER A 92 12.07 0.89 0.05
CA SER A 92 13.09 1.67 0.78
C SER A 92 13.40 1.09 2.16
N ALA A 93 12.64 0.08 2.62
CA ALA A 93 12.73 -0.57 3.92
C ALA A 93 13.57 -1.87 3.90
#